data_AF-A0A440JYG8-F1
#
_entry.id   AF-A0A440JYG8-F1
#
_cell.length_a   1.000
_cell.length_b   1.000
_cell.length_c   1.000
_cell.angle_alpha   90.00
_cell.angle_beta   90.00
_cell.angle_gamma   90.00
#
_symmetry.space_group_name_H-M   'P 1'
#
loop_
_entity.id
_entity.type
_entity.pdbx_description
1 polymer ?
#
loop_
_entity_poly.entity_id
_entity_poly.type
_entity_poly.pdbx_seq_one_letter_code
_entity_poly.pdbx_strand_id
1 'polypeptide(L)'
;MTANRIALALIPATMMVGVTIIMPGIEHWLAAFGKTAQAKLMLGRTGLALPYVTAAAIGVIFLFAANGAANIKAAGWGVVTG
;
A
#
# COMPACT_ATOMS: atom_id res chain seq x y z
N MET A 1 9.42 0.86 -26.00
CA MET A 1 8.03 1.06 -25.51
C MET A 1 7.53 -0.03 -24.55
N THR A 2 7.97 -1.29 -24.70
CA THR A 2 7.61 -2.43 -23.82
C THR A 2 8.23 -2.36 -22.42
N ALA A 3 9.50 -1.96 -22.28
CA ALA A 3 10.17 -1.85 -20.97
C ALA A 3 9.45 -0.86 -20.03
N ASN A 4 8.99 0.27 -20.56
CA ASN A 4 8.26 1.28 -19.79
C ASN A 4 6.90 0.75 -19.31
N ARG A 5 6.28 -0.13 -20.09
CA ARG A 5 4.99 -0.78 -19.75
C ARG A 5 5.15 -1.84 -18.66
N ILE A 6 6.24 -2.61 -18.71
CA ILE A 6 6.58 -3.59 -17.68
C ILE A 6 6.91 -2.88 -16.37
N ALA A 7 7.73 -1.82 -16.41
CA ALA A 7 8.06 -1.02 -15.23
C ALA A 7 6.80 -0.42 -14.58
N LEU A 8 5.89 0.15 -15.38
CA LEU A 8 4.63 0.71 -14.89
C LEU A 8 3.72 -0.32 -14.19
N ALA A 9 3.80 -1.60 -14.56
CA ALA A 9 3.03 -2.66 -13.90
C ALA A 9 3.76 -3.26 -12.68
N LEU A 10 5.06 -3.51 -12.81
CA LEU A 10 5.84 -4.23 -11.80
C LEU A 10 6.12 -3.36 -10.56
N ILE A 11 6.41 -2.07 -10.75
CA ILE A 11 6.77 -1.15 -9.67
C ILE A 11 5.64 -1.00 -8.64
N PRO A 12 4.39 -0.63 -9.02
CA PRO A 12 3.31 -0.52 -8.03
C PRO A 12 2.99 -1.86 -7.36
N ALA A 13 2.97 -2.98 -8.11
CA ALA A 13 2.71 -4.30 -7.54
C ALA A 13 3.75 -4.68 -6.47
N THR A 14 5.04 -4.56 -6.81
CA THR A 14 6.14 -4.88 -5.87
C THR A 14 6.19 -3.93 -4.67
N MET A 15 5.85 -2.66 -4.84
CA MET A 15 5.71 -1.72 -3.72
C MET A 15 4.54 -2.08 -2.80
N MET A 16 3.36 -2.40 -3.36
CA MET A 16 2.16 -2.75 -2.58
C MET A 16 2.40 -4.04 -1.77
N VAL A 17 2.99 -5.07 -2.39
CA VAL A 17 3.40 -6.31 -1.71
C VAL A 17 4.51 -6.08 -0.69
N GLY A 18 5.50 -5.25 -1.02
CA GLY A 18 6.57 -4.90 -0.08
C GLY A 18 6.04 -4.21 1.18
N VAL A 19 5.06 -3.33 1.03
CA VAL A 19 4.42 -2.63 2.16
C VAL A 19 3.66 -3.59 3.08
N THR A 20 2.93 -4.55 2.54
CA THR A 20 2.22 -5.56 3.35
C THR A 20 3.17 -6.50 4.08
N ILE A 21 4.37 -6.76 3.52
CA ILE A 21 5.39 -7.61 4.15
C ILE A 21 6.24 -6.86 5.19
N ILE A 22 6.51 -5.56 5.00
CA ILE A 22 7.42 -4.78 5.86
C ILE A 22 6.69 -4.11 7.04
N MET A 23 5.41 -3.74 6.87
CA MET A 23 4.62 -3.11 7.93
C MET A 23 4.00 -4.02 9.04
N PRO A 24 4.06 -5.37 9.02
CA PRO A 24 3.67 -6.17 10.18
C PRO A 24 4.44 -5.75 11.45
N GLY A 25 3.75 -5.61 12.59
CA GLY A 25 4.33 -5.07 13.83
C GLY A 25 4.09 -3.57 14.06
N ILE A 26 3.55 -2.83 13.08
CA ILE A 26 3.16 -1.41 13.27
C ILE A 26 2.02 -1.25 14.29
N GLU A 27 1.21 -2.29 14.45
CA GLU A 27 0.17 -2.43 15.46
C GLU A 27 0.71 -2.29 16.90
N HIS A 28 1.96 -2.71 17.16
CA HIS A 28 2.59 -2.56 18.47
C HIS A 28 3.04 -1.11 18.73
N TRP A 29 3.57 -0.45 17.69
CA TRP A 29 3.89 0.97 17.71
C TRP A 29 2.64 1.84 17.88
N LEU A 30 1.54 1.48 17.21
CA LEU A 30 0.28 2.22 17.31
C LEU A 30 -0.41 1.97 18.66
N ALA A 31 -0.35 0.74 19.19
CA ALA A 31 -0.81 0.44 20.53
C ALA A 31 -0.02 1.19 21.61
N ALA A 32 1.26 1.50 21.40
CA ALA A 32 2.07 2.27 22.35
C ALA A 32 1.57 3.71 22.57
N PHE A 33 0.82 4.28 21.62
CA PHE A 33 0.15 5.58 21.78
C PHE A 33 -1.03 5.55 22.77
N GLY A 34 -1.58 4.38 23.08
CA GLY A 34 -2.68 4.24 24.04
C GLY A 34 -2.20 4.39 25.49
N LYS A 35 -2.73 5.38 26.22
CA LYS A 35 -2.44 5.56 27.66
C LYS A 35 -3.20 4.57 28.57
N THR A 36 -4.30 3.98 28.10
CA THR A 36 -5.13 3.02 28.85
C THR A 36 -5.15 1.65 28.16
N ALA A 37 -5.41 0.57 28.92
CA ALA A 37 -5.44 -0.79 28.37
C ALA A 37 -6.47 -0.95 27.24
N GLN A 38 -7.65 -0.34 27.36
CA GLN A 38 -8.63 -0.33 26.26
C GLN A 38 -8.13 0.46 25.04
N ALA A 39 -7.47 1.60 25.22
CA ALA A 39 -6.95 2.39 24.11
C ALA A 39 -5.83 1.66 23.35
N LYS A 40 -4.95 0.94 24.06
CA LYS A 40 -3.91 0.10 23.43
C LYS A 40 -4.51 -1.00 22.57
N LEU A 41 -5.51 -1.70 23.09
CA LEU A 41 -6.20 -2.77 22.36
C LEU A 41 -6.94 -2.25 21.13
N MET A 42 -7.64 -1.13 21.27
CA MET A 42 -8.35 -0.49 20.16
C MET A 42 -7.37 -0.01 19.09
N LEU A 43 -6.30 0.70 19.46
CA LEU A 43 -5.27 1.17 18.53
C LEU A 43 -4.52 0.01 17.86
N GLY A 44 -4.21 -1.07 18.58
CA GLY A 44 -3.60 -2.26 18.00
C GLY A 44 -4.51 -2.93 16.96
N ARG A 45 -5.81 -3.09 17.26
CA ARG A 45 -6.81 -3.64 16.33
C ARG A 45 -6.98 -2.78 15.08
N THR A 46 -7.00 -1.46 15.23
CA THR A 46 -7.07 -0.53 14.09
C THR A 46 -5.77 -0.50 13.30
N GLY A 47 -4.63 -0.71 13.98
CA GLY A 47 -3.31 -0.79 13.37
C GLY A 47 -3.13 -1.94 12.38
N LEU A 48 -3.90 -3.03 12.53
CA LEU A 48 -3.94 -4.14 11.58
C LEU A 48 -4.41 -3.71 10.18
N ALA A 49 -5.27 -2.69 10.09
CA ALA A 49 -5.76 -2.19 8.80
C ALA A 49 -4.77 -1.23 8.11
N LEU A 50 -3.82 -0.68 8.88
CA LEU A 50 -2.91 0.37 8.41
C LEU A 50 -2.06 -0.06 7.20
N PRO A 51 -1.45 -1.28 7.17
CA PRO A 51 -0.68 -1.77 6.02
C PRO A 51 -1.49 -1.88 4.73
N TYR A 52 -2.78 -2.22 4.83
CA TYR A 52 -3.66 -2.35 3.68
C TYR A 52 -4.10 -0.98 3.15
N VAL A 53 -4.37 -0.04 4.05
CA VAL A 53 -4.71 1.34 3.69
C VAL A 53 -3.52 2.03 3.00
N THR A 54 -2.30 1.82 3.50
CA THR A 54 -1.10 2.37 2.87
C THR A 54 -0.82 1.72 1.51
N ALA A 55 -0.99 0.40 1.36
CA ALA A 55 -0.90 -0.26 0.07
C ALA A 55 -1.93 0.30 -0.94
N ALA A 56 -3.19 0.47 -0.52
CA ALA A 56 -4.23 1.06 -1.36
C ALA A 56 -3.90 2.50 -1.77
N ALA A 57 -3.40 3.32 -0.83
CA ALA A 57 -2.98 4.69 -1.13
C ALA A 57 -1.86 4.75 -2.19
N ILE A 58 -0.87 3.85 -2.10
CA ILE A 58 0.22 3.75 -3.08
C ILE A 58 -0.33 3.41 -4.47
N GLY A 59 -1.22 2.42 -4.55
CA GLY A 59 -1.86 2.04 -5.81
C GLY A 59 -2.62 3.21 -6.44
N VAL A 60 -3.40 3.95 -5.65
CA VAL A 60 -4.15 5.12 -6.11
C VAL A 60 -3.22 6.23 -6.61
N ILE A 61 -2.14 6.54 -5.87
CA ILE A 61 -1.13 7.54 -6.28
C ILE A 61 -0.51 7.14 -7.62
N PHE A 62 -0.16 5.87 -7.81
CA PHE A 62 0.42 5.37 -9.06
C PHE A 62 -0.54 5.49 -10.25
N LEU A 63 -1.83 5.19 -10.07
CA LEU A 63 -2.84 5.35 -11.12
C LEU A 63 -3.02 6.81 -11.52
N PHE A 64 -3.10 7.72 -10.54
CA PHE A 64 -3.19 9.15 -10.82
C PHE A 64 -1.91 9.70 -11.46
N ALA A 65 -0.74 9.24 -11.04
CA ALA A 65 0.54 9.62 -11.65
C ALA A 65 0.69 9.11 -13.08
N ALA A 66 0.10 7.95 -13.40
CA ALA A 66 0.06 7.39 -14.75
C ALA A 66 -1.08 7.96 -15.62
N ASN A 67 -1.89 8.90 -15.10
CA ASN A 67 -3.00 9.49 -15.82
C ASN A 67 -2.50 10.27 -17.07
N GLY A 68 -3.02 9.94 -18.25
CA GLY A 68 -2.55 10.48 -19.53
C GLY A 68 -1.38 9.74 -20.18
N ALA A 69 -0.80 8.72 -19.53
CA ALA A 69 0.23 7.89 -20.14
C ALA A 69 -0.38 6.86 -21.12
N ALA A 70 0.28 6.64 -22.26
CA ALA A 70 -0.14 5.63 -23.26
C ALA A 70 -0.27 4.20 -22.68
N ASN A 71 0.35 3.95 -21.53
CA ASN A 71 0.39 2.65 -20.85
C ASN A 71 -0.41 2.62 -19.53
N ILE A 72 -1.37 3.53 -19.32
CA ILE A 72 -2.18 3.56 -18.07
C ILE A 72 -2.86 2.22 -17.75
N LYS A 73 -3.27 1.45 -18.77
CA LYS A 73 -3.82 0.11 -18.58
C LYS A 73 -2.83 -0.85 -17.91
N ALA A 74 -1.54 -0.72 -18.21
CA ALA A 74 -0.51 -1.56 -17.60
C ALA A 74 -0.24 -1.17 -16.14
N ALA A 75 -0.23 0.13 -15.83
CA ALA A 75 -0.21 0.61 -14.44
C ALA A 75 -1.45 0.14 -13.66
N GLY A 76 -2.62 0.18 -14.31
CA GLY A 76 -3.87 -0.43 -13.85
C GLY A 76 -3.70 -1.89 -13.43
N TRP A 77 -3.18 -2.72 -14.33
CA TRP A 77 -2.93 -4.13 -14.07
C TRP A 77 -1.94 -4.35 -12.91
N GLY A 78 -0.90 -3.53 -12.78
CA GLY A 78 0.04 -3.61 -11.66
C GLY A 78 -0.62 -3.37 -10.30
N VAL A 79 -1.54 -2.41 -10.22
CA VAL A 79 -2.31 -2.12 -9.00
C VAL A 79 -3.35 -3.19 -8.72
N VAL A 80 -3.96 -3.80 -9.74
CA VAL A 80 -4.90 -4.93 -9.59
C VAL A 80 -4.20 -6.18 -9.04
N THR A 81 -2.97 -6.45 -9.48
CA THR A 81 -2.15 -7.55 -8.97
C THR A 81 -1.45 -7.23 -7.65
N GLY A 82 -1.62 -6.00 -7.14
CA GLY A 82 -1.02 -5.52 -5.90
C GLY A 82 -1.46 -6.33 -4.68
#